data_AF-A0A931VIV5-F1
#
_entry.id   AF-A0A931VIV5-F1
#
_cell.length_a   1.000
_cell.length_b   1.000
_cell.length_c   1.000
_cell.angle_alpha   90.00
_cell.angle_beta   90.00
_cell.angle_gamma   90.00
#
_symmetry.space_group_name_H-M   'P 1'
#
loop_
_entity.id
_entity.type
_entity.pdbx_description
1 polymer ?
#
loop_
_entity_poly.entity_id
_entity_poly.type
_entity_poly.pdbx_seq_one_letter_code
_entity_poly.pdbx_strand_id
1 'polypeptide(L)'
;MTIKKLILAGVIIIAGIFPLAAFGASRDAIAIRVMPNLNHLSPSRWYKEQKFSGSPQSLSVDGYPAVRDGRTVYVNAANISGANFYTNIYIISYNQAAENQTVDIFSQILAHWKFNTNPEINNDQKKKIIRDVKRLADLNQMNLALSKKINPPGLKSGSYMAGASVSKWPSWQATLGKELGITMPLDPLNKLGSCPATYNKDTCWNQTDKSFYFNFNPDFAVDKSIAKFPVYWYKDGIFHAGLETDYTIWSDVPNISKAVAAP
;
A
#
# COMPACT_ATOMS: atom_id res chain seq x y z
N MET A 1 -78.31 50.56 46.55
CA MET A 1 -76.91 50.10 46.45
C MET A 1 -76.93 48.82 45.61
N THR A 2 -76.19 48.84 44.52
CA THR A 2 -76.63 48.30 43.22
C THR A 2 -75.84 47.07 42.81
N ILE A 3 -76.52 46.13 42.15
CA ILE A 3 -75.98 44.98 41.41
C ILE A 3 -74.85 45.39 40.46
N LYS A 4 -73.78 44.60 40.37
CA LYS A 4 -73.02 44.44 39.12
C LYS A 4 -72.66 42.98 38.86
N LYS A 5 -73.23 42.46 37.78
CA LYS A 5 -72.79 41.27 37.03
C LYS A 5 -71.36 41.48 36.53
N LEU A 6 -70.56 40.41 36.48
CA LEU A 6 -69.50 40.30 35.49
C LEU A 6 -69.60 38.90 34.83
N ILE A 7 -69.93 38.92 33.55
CA ILE A 7 -69.84 37.80 32.63
C ILE A 7 -68.38 37.77 32.15
N LEU A 8 -67.73 36.62 32.22
CA LEU A 8 -66.49 36.37 31.46
C LEU A 8 -66.72 35.15 30.57
N ALA A 9 -66.88 35.40 29.28
CA ALA A 9 -66.72 34.42 28.22
C ALA A 9 -65.22 34.29 27.91
N GLY A 10 -64.72 33.07 27.70
CA GLY A 10 -63.29 32.85 27.43
C GLY A 10 -62.96 31.45 26.93
N VAL A 11 -63.23 31.22 25.64
CA VAL A 11 -62.48 30.41 24.67
C VAL A 11 -61.87 29.08 25.13
N ILE A 12 -62.47 27.96 24.70
CA ILE A 12 -61.81 26.65 24.64
C ILE A 12 -60.93 26.63 23.38
N ILE A 13 -59.61 26.72 23.55
CA ILE A 13 -58.65 26.38 22.50
C ILE A 13 -58.44 24.86 22.59
N ILE A 14 -59.04 24.11 21.66
CA ILE A 14 -58.69 22.70 21.46
C ILE A 14 -57.30 22.69 20.81
N ALA A 15 -56.25 22.54 21.61
CA ALA A 15 -54.93 22.23 21.12
C ALA A 15 -54.93 20.79 20.58
N GLY A 16 -55.22 20.64 19.29
CA GLY A 16 -54.93 19.41 18.57
C GLY A 16 -53.42 19.20 18.56
N ILE A 17 -52.93 18.33 19.44
CA ILE A 17 -51.54 17.86 19.42
C ILE A 17 -51.42 16.96 18.20
N PHE A 18 -51.05 17.55 17.06
CA PHE A 18 -50.41 16.78 16.00
C PHE A 18 -48.97 16.54 16.47
N PRO A 19 -48.53 15.28 16.70
CA PRO A 19 -47.11 15.03 16.87
C PRO A 19 -46.43 15.42 15.56
N LEU A 20 -45.68 16.52 15.58
CA LEU A 20 -44.68 16.80 14.56
C LEU A 20 -43.72 15.62 14.61
N ALA A 21 -43.81 14.71 13.63
CA ALA A 21 -42.74 13.77 13.39
C ALA A 21 -41.52 14.60 13.02
N ALA A 22 -40.63 14.83 13.99
CA ALA A 22 -39.32 15.37 13.72
C ALA A 22 -38.61 14.33 12.85
N PHE A 23 -38.56 14.57 11.54
CA PHE A 23 -37.57 13.92 10.69
C PHE A 23 -36.21 14.42 11.16
N GLY A 24 -35.65 13.73 12.16
CA GLY A 24 -34.27 13.94 12.55
C GLY A 24 -33.41 13.59 11.35
N ALA A 25 -32.81 14.59 10.71
CA ALA A 25 -31.74 14.33 9.77
C ALA A 25 -30.69 13.48 10.49
N SER A 26 -30.34 12.32 9.90
CA SER A 26 -29.31 11.47 10.46
C SER A 26 -28.06 12.31 10.72
N ARG A 27 -27.46 12.17 11.91
CA ARG A 27 -26.20 12.85 12.27
C ARG A 27 -24.98 12.12 11.72
N ASP A 28 -25.21 11.06 10.94
CA ASP A 28 -24.16 10.23 10.40
C ASP A 28 -23.44 10.92 9.25
N ALA A 29 -22.13 10.66 9.19
CA ALA A 29 -21.25 11.22 8.20
C ALA A 29 -20.19 10.19 7.81
N ILE A 30 -19.92 10.11 6.51
CA ILE A 30 -18.76 9.42 5.95
C ILE A 30 -17.80 10.48 5.41
N ALA A 31 -16.56 10.44 5.87
CA ALA A 31 -15.49 11.34 5.44
C ALA A 31 -14.48 10.57 4.58
N ILE A 32 -14.04 11.21 3.50
CA ILE A 32 -12.98 10.73 2.63
C ILE A 32 -11.90 11.81 2.55
N ARG A 33 -10.65 11.44 2.82
CA ARG A 33 -9.49 12.32 2.70
C ARG A 33 -8.40 11.60 1.93
N VAL A 34 -7.70 12.33 1.06
CA VAL A 34 -6.52 11.82 0.34
C VAL A 34 -5.29 12.55 0.86
N MET A 35 -4.26 11.80 1.23
CA MET A 35 -2.98 12.34 1.69
C MET A 35 -1.83 11.82 0.81
N PRO A 36 -0.83 12.67 0.49
CA PRO A 36 0.33 12.21 -0.26
C PRO A 36 1.12 11.17 0.54
N ASN A 37 1.67 10.19 -0.17
CA ASN A 37 2.56 9.17 0.39
C ASN A 37 3.92 9.26 -0.30
N LEU A 38 4.64 10.36 -0.08
CA LEU A 38 5.88 10.71 -0.81
C LEU A 38 7.03 9.72 -0.60
N ASN A 39 6.98 8.93 0.47
CA ASN A 39 7.99 7.89 0.75
C ASN A 39 7.50 6.49 0.35
N HIS A 40 6.34 6.40 -0.32
CA HIS A 40 5.68 5.15 -0.71
C HIS A 40 5.46 4.15 0.42
N LEU A 41 5.22 4.64 1.65
CA LEU A 41 5.07 3.80 2.83
C LEU A 41 3.93 2.78 2.66
N SER A 42 4.09 1.58 3.21
CA SER A 42 2.95 0.68 3.40
C SER A 42 1.87 1.34 4.28
N PRO A 43 0.59 0.96 4.18
CA PRO A 43 -0.45 1.57 5.01
C PRO A 43 -0.19 1.42 6.51
N SER A 44 0.32 0.26 6.95
CA SER A 44 0.69 0.01 8.35
C SER A 44 1.84 0.91 8.81
N ARG A 45 2.85 1.12 7.95
CA ARG A 45 3.96 2.02 8.24
C ARG A 45 3.50 3.47 8.29
N TRP A 46 2.73 3.92 7.31
CA TRP A 46 2.18 5.27 7.27
C TRP A 46 1.34 5.56 8.52
N TYR A 47 0.46 4.63 8.91
CA TYR A 47 -0.37 4.73 10.12
C TYR A 47 0.51 4.90 11.37
N LYS A 48 1.58 4.10 11.50
CA LYS A 48 2.54 4.20 12.61
C LYS A 48 3.27 5.54 12.63
N GLU A 49 3.62 6.10 11.48
CA GLU A 49 4.28 7.41 11.39
C GLU A 49 3.37 8.57 11.80
N GLN A 50 2.04 8.40 11.70
CA GLN A 50 1.09 9.37 12.27
C GLN A 50 1.03 9.33 13.80
N LYS A 51 1.75 8.41 14.45
CA LYS A 51 1.76 8.21 15.91
C LYS A 51 0.38 7.84 16.49
N PHE A 52 -0.47 7.24 15.68
CA PHE A 52 -1.73 6.67 16.16
C PHE A 52 -1.44 5.45 17.06
N SER A 53 -2.25 5.27 18.09
CA SER A 53 -2.05 4.26 19.14
C SER A 53 -2.87 2.97 18.94
N GLY A 54 -3.67 2.89 17.89
CA GLY A 54 -4.47 1.71 17.58
C GLY A 54 -3.63 0.54 17.07
N SER A 55 -4.31 -0.58 16.85
CA SER A 55 -3.72 -1.84 16.35
C SER A 55 -4.42 -2.22 15.04
N PRO A 56 -4.04 -1.57 13.93
CA PRO A 56 -4.82 -1.66 12.71
C PRO A 56 -4.69 -3.05 12.06
N GLN A 57 -5.79 -3.55 11.51
CA GLN A 57 -5.85 -4.85 10.84
C GLN A 57 -5.63 -4.70 9.33
N SER A 58 -4.83 -5.58 8.73
CA SER A 58 -4.61 -5.58 7.28
C SER A 58 -5.84 -6.02 6.51
N LEU A 59 -6.10 -5.37 5.38
CA LEU A 59 -7.12 -5.74 4.40
C LEU A 59 -6.70 -5.27 3.01
N SER A 60 -7.55 -5.48 2.01
CA SER A 60 -7.38 -4.90 0.68
C SER A 60 -8.65 -4.18 0.24
N VAL A 61 -8.49 -3.05 -0.45
CA VAL A 61 -9.58 -2.33 -1.11
C VAL A 61 -9.25 -2.28 -2.58
N ASP A 62 -10.08 -2.93 -3.41
CA ASP A 62 -9.89 -3.02 -4.86
C ASP A 62 -8.49 -3.53 -5.29
N GLY A 63 -7.94 -4.47 -4.51
CA GLY A 63 -6.62 -5.07 -4.70
C GLY A 63 -5.45 -4.28 -4.09
N TYR A 64 -5.66 -3.04 -3.67
CA TYR A 64 -4.62 -2.24 -3.00
C TYR A 64 -4.46 -2.62 -1.53
N PRO A 65 -3.22 -2.67 -1.00
CA PRO A 65 -2.99 -2.86 0.42
C PRO A 65 -3.65 -1.77 1.25
N ALA A 66 -4.33 -2.16 2.32
CA ALA A 66 -4.95 -1.26 3.26
C ALA A 66 -4.78 -1.75 4.71
N VAL A 67 -5.02 -0.85 5.66
CA VAL A 67 -5.24 -1.21 7.06
C VAL A 67 -6.49 -0.54 7.60
N ARG A 68 -7.16 -1.20 8.56
CA ARG A 68 -8.36 -0.71 9.23
C ARG A 68 -8.13 -0.58 10.72
N ASP A 69 -8.46 0.56 11.29
CA ASP A 69 -8.53 0.77 12.72
C ASP A 69 -9.93 1.28 13.10
N GLY A 70 -10.74 0.39 13.70
CA GLY A 70 -12.12 0.67 14.04
C GLY A 70 -12.95 1.18 12.85
N ARG A 71 -13.25 2.48 12.86
CA ARG A 71 -14.13 3.16 11.90
C ARG A 71 -13.41 3.71 10.67
N THR A 72 -12.07 3.59 10.61
CA THR A 72 -11.27 4.22 9.55
C THR A 72 -10.46 3.18 8.78
N VAL A 73 -10.49 3.28 7.45
CA VAL A 73 -9.68 2.49 6.53
C VAL A 73 -8.67 3.41 5.84
N TYR A 74 -7.42 2.95 5.78
CA TYR A 74 -6.29 3.63 5.17
C TYR A 74 -5.79 2.77 4.01
N VAL A 75 -5.99 3.21 2.76
CA VAL A 75 -5.62 2.48 1.55
C VAL A 75 -4.41 3.14 0.91
N ASN A 76 -3.32 2.39 0.68
CA ASN A 76 -2.21 2.86 -0.14
C ASN A 76 -2.50 2.53 -1.62
N ALA A 77 -2.95 3.53 -2.38
CA ALA A 77 -3.30 3.36 -3.78
C ALA A 77 -2.48 4.28 -4.68
N ALA A 78 -2.23 3.81 -5.90
CA ALA A 78 -1.57 4.63 -6.91
C ALA A 78 -2.54 5.67 -7.48
N ASN A 79 -2.03 6.88 -7.69
CA ASN A 79 -2.65 7.85 -8.58
C ASN A 79 -1.73 8.02 -9.79
N ILE A 80 -2.30 7.97 -11.00
CA ILE A 80 -1.58 8.10 -12.26
C ILE A 80 -2.06 9.38 -12.93
N SER A 81 -1.13 10.28 -13.22
CA SER A 81 -1.41 11.55 -13.89
C SER A 81 -0.41 11.78 -15.01
N GLY A 82 -0.85 11.57 -16.25
CA GLY A 82 0.04 11.53 -17.41
C GLY A 82 1.04 10.38 -17.26
N ALA A 83 2.33 10.68 -17.40
CA ALA A 83 3.42 9.72 -17.21
C ALA A 83 3.83 9.54 -15.73
N ASN A 84 3.23 10.27 -14.79
CA ASN A 84 3.68 10.30 -13.41
C ASN A 84 2.90 9.32 -12.52
N PHE A 85 3.65 8.59 -11.70
CA PHE A 85 3.15 7.66 -10.70
C PHE A 85 3.31 8.24 -9.30
N TYR A 86 2.19 8.30 -8.58
CA TYR A 86 2.12 8.77 -7.21
C TYR A 86 1.54 7.66 -6.35
N THR A 87 1.95 7.59 -5.09
CA THR A 87 1.18 6.85 -4.07
C THR A 87 0.49 7.83 -3.14
N ASN A 88 -0.75 7.54 -2.77
CA ASN A 88 -1.51 8.30 -1.79
C ASN A 88 -2.12 7.35 -0.76
N ILE A 89 -2.35 7.88 0.45
CA ILE A 89 -3.19 7.22 1.44
C ILE A 89 -4.60 7.80 1.36
N TYR A 90 -5.54 6.95 0.96
CA TYR A 90 -6.98 7.25 1.01
C TYR A 90 -7.50 6.85 2.39
N ILE A 91 -8.00 7.82 3.12
CA ILE A 91 -8.52 7.70 4.48
C ILE A 91 -10.03 7.80 4.38
N ILE A 92 -10.72 6.70 4.65
CA ILE A 92 -12.18 6.60 4.56
C ILE A 92 -12.69 6.27 5.96
N SER A 93 -13.54 7.10 6.52
CA SER A 93 -14.01 6.98 7.90
C SER A 93 -15.50 7.30 8.02
N TYR A 94 -16.17 6.76 9.04
CA TYR A 94 -17.51 7.19 9.45
C TYR A 94 -17.49 7.70 10.89
N ASN A 95 -18.43 8.58 11.29
CA ASN A 95 -18.50 9.21 12.62
C ASN A 95 -18.69 8.22 13.79
N GLN A 96 -18.46 8.68 15.02
CA GLN A 96 -18.70 7.87 16.22
C GLN A 96 -20.21 7.65 16.43
N ALA A 97 -20.56 6.48 16.95
CA ALA A 97 -21.94 6.09 17.22
C ALA A 97 -22.85 6.16 15.98
N ALA A 98 -22.27 5.91 14.79
CA ALA A 98 -23.02 5.81 13.56
C ALA A 98 -24.03 4.65 13.60
N GLU A 99 -25.16 4.85 12.96
CA GLU A 99 -26.23 3.87 12.83
C GLU A 99 -25.75 2.69 11.97
N ASN A 100 -26.35 1.51 12.18
CA ASN A 100 -26.00 0.31 11.42
C ASN A 100 -26.11 0.52 9.91
N GLN A 101 -27.10 1.30 9.47
CA GLN A 101 -27.28 1.65 8.06
C GLN A 101 -26.06 2.39 7.48
N THR A 102 -25.44 3.30 8.23
CA THR A 102 -24.22 3.99 7.80
C THR A 102 -23.02 3.04 7.75
N VAL A 103 -22.92 2.12 8.72
CA VAL A 103 -21.86 1.10 8.71
C VAL A 103 -22.01 0.16 7.50
N ASP A 104 -23.25 -0.17 7.13
CA ASP A 104 -23.56 -0.97 5.94
C ASP A 104 -23.21 -0.21 4.65
N ILE A 105 -23.60 1.06 4.54
CA ILE A 105 -23.23 1.93 3.40
C ILE A 105 -21.71 2.07 3.30
N PHE A 106 -21.01 2.29 4.42
CA PHE A 106 -19.54 2.32 4.44
C PHE A 106 -18.93 1.02 3.90
N SER A 107 -19.49 -0.12 4.30
CA SER A 107 -19.03 -1.43 3.81
C SER A 107 -19.28 -1.61 2.31
N GLN A 108 -20.43 -1.13 1.81
CA GLN A 108 -20.73 -1.12 0.38
C GLN A 108 -19.78 -0.19 -0.41
N ILE A 109 -19.49 1.01 0.12
CA ILE A 109 -18.51 1.92 -0.48
C ILE A 109 -17.17 1.21 -0.65
N LEU A 110 -16.65 0.57 0.40
CA LEU A 110 -15.38 -0.16 0.32
C LEU A 110 -15.41 -1.34 -0.65
N ALA A 111 -16.53 -2.07 -0.72
CA ALA A 111 -16.70 -3.22 -1.62
C ALA A 111 -16.77 -2.81 -3.10
N HIS A 112 -17.32 -1.63 -3.39
CA HIS A 112 -17.54 -1.13 -4.74
C HIS A 112 -16.55 -0.03 -5.17
N TRP A 113 -15.67 0.41 -4.28
CA TRP A 113 -14.65 1.41 -4.62
C TRP A 113 -13.73 0.89 -5.74
N LYS A 114 -13.45 1.74 -6.73
CA LYS A 114 -12.55 1.42 -7.83
C LYS A 114 -11.48 2.49 -8.01
N PHE A 115 -10.22 2.08 -7.91
CA PHE A 115 -9.06 2.91 -8.22
C PHE A 115 -8.61 2.69 -9.68
N ASN A 116 -7.92 3.69 -10.23
CA ASN A 116 -7.31 3.67 -11.57
C ASN A 116 -8.30 3.25 -12.66
N THR A 117 -9.47 3.89 -12.66
CA THR A 117 -10.52 3.70 -13.68
C THR A 117 -10.28 4.54 -14.93
N ASN A 118 -9.06 5.05 -15.10
CA ASN A 118 -8.70 5.82 -16.27
C ASN A 118 -8.84 4.94 -17.54
N PRO A 119 -9.35 5.47 -18.67
CA PRO A 119 -9.60 4.67 -19.87
C PRO A 119 -8.36 3.92 -20.42
N GLU A 120 -7.17 4.48 -20.21
CA GLU A 120 -5.88 3.93 -20.63
C GLU A 120 -5.35 2.81 -19.73
N ILE A 121 -6.00 2.54 -18.58
CA ILE A 121 -5.59 1.53 -17.60
C ILE A 121 -6.54 0.34 -17.69
N ASN A 122 -6.11 -0.71 -18.40
CA ASN A 122 -6.80 -1.98 -18.41
C ASN A 122 -6.50 -2.83 -17.16
N ASN A 123 -7.19 -3.97 -17.03
CA ASN A 123 -7.04 -4.86 -15.87
C ASN A 123 -5.61 -5.38 -15.66
N ASP A 124 -4.83 -5.60 -16.71
CA ASP A 124 -3.47 -6.10 -16.59
C ASP A 124 -2.49 -5.00 -16.20
N GLN A 125 -2.64 -3.79 -16.76
CA GLN A 125 -1.93 -2.60 -16.28
C GLN A 125 -2.24 -2.33 -14.81
N LYS A 126 -3.52 -2.40 -14.40
CA LYS A 126 -3.91 -2.23 -13.00
C LYS A 126 -3.22 -3.22 -12.06
N LYS A 127 -3.13 -4.51 -12.45
CA LYS A 127 -2.39 -5.51 -11.67
C LYS A 127 -0.91 -5.15 -11.53
N LYS A 128 -0.28 -4.62 -12.58
CA LYS A 128 1.13 -4.14 -12.54
C LYS A 128 1.28 -2.97 -11.59
N ILE A 129 0.40 -1.97 -11.69
CA ILE A 129 0.38 -0.78 -10.82
C ILE A 129 0.24 -1.21 -9.34
N ILE A 130 -0.69 -2.10 -9.02
CA ILE A 130 -0.89 -2.60 -7.65
C ILE A 130 0.39 -3.27 -7.11
N ARG A 131 1.06 -4.09 -7.95
CA ARG A 131 2.32 -4.73 -7.55
C ARG A 131 3.42 -3.70 -7.33
N ASP A 132 3.53 -2.69 -8.20
CA ASP A 132 4.55 -1.64 -8.08
C ASP A 132 4.33 -0.79 -6.81
N VAL A 133 3.08 -0.48 -6.43
CA VAL A 133 2.80 0.15 -5.11
C VAL A 133 3.36 -0.68 -3.96
N LYS A 134 3.17 -2.01 -4.01
CA LYS A 134 3.72 -2.91 -2.99
C LYS A 134 5.26 -2.94 -3.04
N ARG A 135 5.86 -3.00 -4.22
CA ARG A 135 7.33 -3.00 -4.39
C ARG A 135 7.97 -1.73 -3.84
N LEU A 136 7.38 -0.57 -4.08
CA LEU A 136 7.87 0.70 -3.55
C LEU A 136 7.78 0.73 -2.02
N ALA A 137 6.70 0.22 -1.44
CA ALA A 137 6.54 0.10 0.01
C ALA A 137 7.54 -0.88 0.64
N ASP A 138 7.78 -2.01 -0.01
CA ASP A 138 8.75 -3.01 0.43
C ASP A 138 10.19 -2.48 0.35
N LEU A 139 10.53 -1.74 -0.72
CA LEU A 139 11.82 -1.06 -0.86
C LEU A 139 12.03 -0.03 0.25
N ASN A 140 11.02 0.78 0.57
CA ASN A 140 11.10 1.71 1.68
C ASN A 140 11.41 0.98 3.00
N GLN A 141 10.70 -0.12 3.29
CA GLN A 141 10.93 -0.91 4.50
C GLN A 141 12.36 -1.48 4.57
N MET A 142 12.85 -2.03 3.46
CA MET A 142 14.22 -2.57 3.38
C MET A 142 15.28 -1.47 3.56
N ASN A 143 15.11 -0.33 2.89
CA ASN A 143 16.01 0.81 3.00
C ASN A 143 16.01 1.41 4.41
N LEU A 144 14.87 1.41 5.10
CA LEU A 144 14.80 1.83 6.50
C LEU A 144 15.51 0.85 7.46
N ALA A 145 15.49 -0.45 7.18
CA ALA A 145 16.25 -1.41 7.97
C ALA A 145 17.75 -1.28 7.72
N LEU A 146 18.13 -1.01 6.48
CA LEU A 146 19.52 -0.79 6.07
C LEU A 146 20.09 0.49 6.68
N SER A 147 19.33 1.60 6.71
CA SER A 147 19.79 2.88 7.24
C SER A 147 20.12 2.86 8.73
N LYS A 148 19.68 1.82 9.47
CA LYS A 148 20.04 1.59 10.88
C LYS A 148 21.39 0.90 11.05
N LYS A 149 22.07 0.52 9.97
CA LYS A 149 23.36 -0.16 10.00
C LYS A 149 24.47 0.86 9.74
N ILE A 150 25.56 0.73 10.50
CA ILE A 150 26.79 1.53 10.29
C ILE A 150 27.41 1.16 8.94
N ASN A 151 27.49 -0.14 8.64
CA ASN A 151 27.98 -0.68 7.38
C ASN A 151 26.90 -1.58 6.76
N PRO A 152 26.66 -1.48 5.43
CA PRO A 152 25.77 -2.41 4.74
C PRO A 152 26.25 -3.87 4.88
N PRO A 153 25.32 -4.84 4.96
CA PRO A 153 25.64 -6.27 4.92
C PRO A 153 26.56 -6.65 3.74
N GLY A 154 27.79 -7.04 4.05
CA GLY A 154 28.76 -7.44 3.03
C GLY A 154 28.51 -8.84 2.47
N LEU A 155 27.70 -9.66 3.14
CA LEU A 155 27.36 -11.04 2.75
C LEU A 155 28.59 -11.88 2.35
N LYS A 156 29.70 -11.74 3.09
CA LYS A 156 30.99 -12.43 2.80
C LYS A 156 30.88 -13.95 2.86
N SER A 157 29.87 -14.47 3.56
CA SER A 157 29.52 -15.88 3.67
C SER A 157 28.00 -16.01 3.86
N GLY A 158 27.45 -17.18 3.57
CA GLY A 158 26.02 -17.45 3.76
C GLY A 158 25.12 -17.01 2.59
N SER A 159 25.69 -16.40 1.55
CA SER A 159 25.05 -16.19 0.25
C SER A 159 25.82 -16.93 -0.84
N TYR A 160 25.16 -17.17 -1.98
CA TYR A 160 25.82 -17.75 -3.15
C TYR A 160 26.90 -16.82 -3.71
N MET A 161 26.72 -15.51 -3.60
CA MET A 161 27.67 -14.51 -4.06
C MET A 161 27.89 -13.43 -3.00
N ALA A 162 29.16 -13.07 -2.78
CA ALA A 162 29.51 -12.02 -1.83
C ALA A 162 28.89 -10.67 -2.22
N GLY A 163 28.42 -9.92 -1.23
CA GLY A 163 27.75 -8.64 -1.41
C GLY A 163 26.36 -8.73 -2.07
N ALA A 164 25.85 -9.92 -2.40
CA ALA A 164 24.63 -10.07 -3.17
C ALA A 164 23.62 -11.04 -2.57
N SER A 165 22.34 -10.75 -2.74
CA SER A 165 21.24 -11.69 -2.45
C SER A 165 20.04 -11.40 -3.33
N VAL A 166 19.33 -12.45 -3.74
CA VAL A 166 18.06 -12.35 -4.48
C VAL A 166 16.96 -12.90 -3.60
N SER A 167 15.74 -12.36 -3.68
CA SER A 167 14.54 -12.85 -2.95
C SER A 167 14.17 -14.33 -3.21
N LYS A 168 14.76 -14.95 -4.23
CA LYS A 168 14.70 -16.40 -4.49
C LYS A 168 15.77 -17.22 -3.80
N TRP A 169 16.82 -16.59 -3.30
CA TRP A 169 17.93 -17.28 -2.63
C TRP A 169 17.62 -17.45 -1.14
N PRO A 170 18.04 -18.56 -0.51
CA PRO A 170 17.88 -18.75 0.93
C PRO A 170 18.51 -17.64 1.76
N SER A 171 19.61 -17.06 1.26
CA SER A 171 20.34 -15.96 1.92
C SER A 171 19.52 -14.69 2.10
N TRP A 172 18.44 -14.50 1.34
CA TRP A 172 17.54 -13.36 1.49
C TRP A 172 16.96 -13.29 2.89
N GLN A 173 16.39 -14.39 3.39
CA GLN A 173 15.84 -14.45 4.74
C GLN A 173 16.90 -14.84 5.76
N ALA A 174 17.63 -15.93 5.50
CA ALA A 174 18.45 -16.59 6.51
C ALA A 174 19.72 -15.80 6.88
N THR A 175 20.21 -14.96 5.98
CA THR A 175 21.45 -14.18 6.17
C THR A 175 21.14 -12.70 6.18
N LEU A 176 20.68 -12.14 5.05
CA LEU A 176 20.44 -10.70 4.91
C LEU A 176 19.34 -10.20 5.86
N GLY A 177 18.19 -10.87 5.89
CA GLY A 177 17.09 -10.55 6.81
C GLY A 177 17.50 -10.63 8.29
N LYS A 178 18.23 -11.69 8.65
CA LYS A 178 18.79 -11.86 10.01
C LYS A 178 19.76 -10.73 10.38
N GLU A 179 20.68 -10.37 9.49
CA GLU A 179 21.62 -9.26 9.72
C GLU A 179 20.89 -7.91 9.83
N LEU A 180 19.85 -7.69 9.03
CA LEU A 180 19.02 -6.49 9.09
C LEU A 180 18.06 -6.45 10.28
N GLY A 181 17.74 -7.60 10.87
CA GLY A 181 16.80 -7.72 11.98
C GLY A 181 15.33 -7.57 11.54
N ILE A 182 15.02 -7.92 10.29
CA ILE A 182 13.65 -7.88 9.76
C ILE A 182 13.34 -9.18 9.01
N THR A 183 12.06 -9.55 8.97
CA THR A 183 11.58 -10.49 7.95
C THR A 183 11.57 -9.77 6.62
N MET A 184 12.35 -10.27 5.66
CA MET A 184 12.47 -9.60 4.37
C MET A 184 11.19 -9.76 3.56
N PRO A 185 10.72 -8.72 2.85
CA PRO A 185 9.59 -8.86 1.95
C PRO A 185 9.98 -9.73 0.75
N LEU A 186 8.99 -10.37 0.13
CA LEU A 186 9.13 -11.07 -1.14
C LEU A 186 8.37 -10.31 -2.21
N ASP A 187 8.93 -10.30 -3.42
CA ASP A 187 8.23 -9.76 -4.59
C ASP A 187 6.87 -10.46 -4.74
N PRO A 188 5.79 -9.76 -5.15
CA PRO A 188 4.46 -10.38 -5.27
C PRO A 188 4.42 -11.59 -6.22
N LEU A 189 5.30 -11.63 -7.22
CA LEU A 189 5.46 -12.75 -8.14
C LEU A 189 6.65 -13.64 -7.75
N ASN A 190 7.76 -13.03 -7.31
CA ASN A 190 9.00 -13.69 -6.87
C ASN A 190 9.47 -14.82 -7.81
N LYS A 191 9.71 -14.45 -9.07
CA LYS A 191 10.09 -15.40 -10.14
C LYS A 191 11.31 -14.90 -10.90
N LEU A 192 12.29 -15.77 -11.08
CA LEU A 192 13.37 -15.60 -12.03
C LEU A 192 12.98 -16.21 -13.39
N GLY A 193 13.69 -15.82 -14.45
CA GLY A 193 13.56 -16.45 -15.76
C GLY A 193 14.18 -17.85 -15.80
N SER A 194 14.01 -18.52 -16.94
CA SER A 194 14.63 -19.82 -17.18
C SER A 194 16.15 -19.73 -17.28
N CYS A 195 16.84 -20.70 -16.68
CA CYS A 195 18.28 -20.91 -16.81
C CYS A 195 18.58 -22.30 -17.42
N PRO A 196 19.79 -22.52 -17.96
CA PRO A 196 20.19 -23.82 -18.52
C PRO A 196 20.10 -24.96 -17.50
N ALA A 197 20.00 -26.21 -17.98
CA ALA A 197 19.83 -27.39 -17.13
C ALA A 197 20.96 -27.63 -16.11
N THR A 198 22.14 -27.04 -16.31
CA THR A 198 23.27 -27.09 -15.37
C THR A 198 23.09 -26.19 -14.14
N TYR A 199 22.09 -25.31 -14.14
CA TYR A 199 21.76 -24.41 -13.05
C TYR A 199 20.56 -24.92 -12.26
N ASN A 200 20.48 -24.55 -10.98
CA ASN A 200 19.29 -24.80 -10.19
C ASN A 200 18.10 -24.00 -10.76
N LYS A 201 16.97 -24.69 -10.95
CA LYS A 201 15.77 -24.17 -11.62
C LYS A 201 15.14 -22.97 -10.90
N ASP A 202 15.28 -22.90 -9.58
CA ASP A 202 14.64 -21.88 -8.74
C ASP A 202 15.55 -20.69 -8.46
N THR A 203 16.83 -20.95 -8.21
CA THR A 203 17.81 -19.93 -7.80
C THR A 203 18.68 -19.45 -8.96
N CYS A 204 18.67 -20.17 -10.09
CA CYS A 204 19.54 -19.96 -11.24
C CYS A 204 21.03 -19.92 -10.87
N TRP A 205 21.39 -20.65 -9.81
CA TRP A 205 22.76 -20.82 -9.32
C TRP A 205 23.34 -22.15 -9.78
N ASN A 206 24.57 -22.14 -10.28
CA ASN A 206 25.35 -23.32 -10.59
C ASN A 206 26.38 -23.56 -9.50
N GLN A 207 26.25 -24.70 -8.82
CA GLN A 207 27.09 -25.04 -7.68
C GLN A 207 28.49 -25.50 -8.08
N THR A 208 28.67 -26.00 -9.30
CA THR A 208 29.96 -26.46 -9.85
C THR A 208 30.78 -25.26 -10.29
N ASP A 209 30.19 -24.39 -11.11
CA ASP A 209 30.87 -23.23 -11.71
C ASP A 209 30.91 -22.02 -10.77
N LYS A 210 30.22 -22.09 -9.63
CA LYS A 210 30.02 -20.99 -8.67
C LYS A 210 29.53 -19.71 -9.36
N SER A 211 28.58 -19.88 -10.28
CA SER A 211 28.07 -18.81 -11.12
C SER A 211 26.57 -18.66 -10.99
N PHE A 212 26.13 -17.40 -11.06
CA PHE A 212 24.73 -17.05 -11.23
C PHE A 212 24.47 -16.80 -12.71
N TYR A 213 23.37 -17.36 -13.24
CA TYR A 213 23.09 -17.26 -14.67
C TYR A 213 22.78 -15.83 -15.13
N PHE A 214 22.13 -15.04 -14.26
CA PHE A 214 21.81 -13.64 -14.52
C PHE A 214 22.89 -12.70 -13.98
N ASN A 215 22.81 -11.42 -14.35
CA ASN A 215 23.68 -10.38 -13.81
C ASN A 215 22.88 -9.33 -13.03
N PHE A 216 23.54 -8.63 -12.12
CA PHE A 216 22.95 -7.60 -11.26
C PHE A 216 22.89 -6.22 -11.92
N ASN A 217 22.87 -6.16 -13.26
CA ASN A 217 22.73 -4.89 -13.95
C ASN A 217 21.32 -4.33 -13.71
N PRO A 218 21.16 -3.07 -13.27
CA PRO A 218 19.84 -2.48 -13.08
C PRO A 218 19.15 -2.11 -14.39
N ASP A 219 19.88 -2.07 -15.50
CA ASP A 219 19.32 -1.81 -16.83
C ASP A 219 18.66 -3.08 -17.40
N PHE A 220 17.38 -2.99 -17.72
CA PHE A 220 16.60 -4.08 -18.32
C PHE A 220 16.95 -4.30 -19.80
N ALA A 221 17.61 -3.36 -20.48
CA ALA A 221 18.02 -3.57 -21.87
C ALA A 221 19.17 -4.59 -21.97
N VAL A 222 19.95 -4.74 -20.90
CA VAL A 222 21.12 -5.62 -20.87
C VAL A 222 20.72 -7.10 -20.89
N ASP A 223 21.45 -7.89 -21.69
CA ASP A 223 21.23 -9.34 -21.75
C ASP A 223 21.42 -9.97 -20.36
N LYS A 224 20.56 -10.93 -20.02
CA LYS A 224 20.51 -11.61 -18.71
C LYS A 224 20.44 -10.69 -17.49
N SER A 225 20.03 -9.44 -17.65
CA SER A 225 19.78 -8.54 -16.53
C SER A 225 18.71 -9.08 -15.59
N ILE A 226 19.00 -9.10 -14.29
CA ILE A 226 18.03 -9.50 -13.26
C ILE A 226 16.84 -8.54 -13.18
N ALA A 227 17.01 -7.28 -13.62
CA ALA A 227 15.96 -6.26 -13.62
C ALA A 227 14.76 -6.62 -14.52
N LYS A 228 14.93 -7.57 -15.45
CA LYS A 228 13.84 -8.11 -16.29
C LYS A 228 12.84 -8.97 -15.53
N PHE A 229 13.16 -9.40 -14.31
CA PHE A 229 12.39 -10.38 -13.58
C PHE A 229 11.77 -9.80 -12.31
N PRO A 230 10.56 -10.25 -11.93
CA PRO A 230 9.87 -9.77 -10.75
C PRO A 230 10.46 -10.42 -9.49
N VAL A 231 11.60 -9.90 -9.06
CA VAL A 231 12.31 -10.25 -7.83
C VAL A 231 12.87 -8.99 -7.18
N TYR A 232 13.02 -9.04 -5.86
CA TYR A 232 13.92 -8.13 -5.16
C TYR A 232 15.34 -8.66 -5.20
N TRP A 233 16.31 -7.75 -5.29
CA TRP A 233 17.71 -8.07 -5.11
C TRP A 233 18.44 -7.00 -4.30
N TYR A 234 19.53 -7.44 -3.71
CA TYR A 234 20.47 -6.65 -2.96
C TYR A 234 21.84 -6.83 -3.59
N LYS A 235 22.55 -5.74 -3.84
CA LYS A 235 23.94 -5.76 -4.30
C LYS A 235 24.71 -4.60 -3.69
N ASP A 236 25.82 -4.91 -3.01
CA ASP A 236 26.80 -3.95 -2.51
C ASP A 236 26.19 -2.79 -1.71
N GLY A 237 25.22 -3.09 -0.84
CA GLY A 237 24.58 -2.09 0.00
C GLY A 237 23.39 -1.37 -0.62
N ILE A 238 22.90 -1.83 -1.77
CA ILE A 238 21.75 -1.22 -2.44
C ILE A 238 20.66 -2.26 -2.63
N PHE A 239 19.43 -1.89 -2.31
CA PHE A 239 18.23 -2.66 -2.61
C PHE A 239 17.61 -2.22 -3.92
N HIS A 240 17.05 -3.18 -4.62
CA HIS A 240 16.49 -2.99 -5.94
C HIS A 240 15.20 -3.80 -6.12
N ALA A 241 14.29 -3.27 -6.94
CA ALA A 241 13.11 -3.97 -7.39
C ALA A 241 12.86 -3.67 -8.88
N GLY A 242 12.49 -4.69 -9.64
CA GLY A 242 12.01 -4.51 -11.01
C GLY A 242 10.57 -4.03 -10.98
N LEU A 243 10.34 -2.75 -11.29
CA LEU A 243 8.99 -2.23 -11.51
C LEU A 243 8.48 -2.72 -12.87
N GLU A 244 7.17 -2.98 -12.96
CA GLU A 244 6.54 -3.49 -14.18
C GLU A 244 5.90 -2.41 -15.05
N THR A 245 5.70 -1.22 -14.47
CA THR A 245 5.18 -0.05 -15.17
C THR A 245 6.32 0.87 -15.63
N ASP A 246 6.06 1.59 -16.71
CA ASP A 246 6.93 2.59 -17.34
C ASP A 246 6.70 4.01 -16.81
N TYR A 247 5.80 4.17 -15.84
CA TYR A 247 5.53 5.46 -15.24
C TYR A 247 6.75 6.00 -14.47
N THR A 248 6.92 7.31 -14.55
CA THR A 248 7.91 8.04 -13.77
C THR A 248 7.43 8.18 -12.33
N ILE A 249 8.13 7.55 -11.38
CA ILE A 249 7.85 7.71 -9.95
C ILE A 249 8.09 9.17 -9.54
N TRP A 250 7.03 9.87 -9.12
CA TRP A 250 7.08 11.28 -8.76
C TRP A 250 7.33 11.46 -7.27
N SER A 251 8.58 11.21 -6.86
CA SER A 251 9.21 11.67 -5.60
C SER A 251 10.61 11.07 -5.50
N ASP A 252 11.51 11.74 -4.78
CA ASP A 252 12.83 11.20 -4.50
C ASP A 252 12.68 10.03 -3.52
N VAL A 253 12.73 8.81 -4.03
CA VAL A 253 12.94 7.66 -3.18
C VAL A 253 14.45 7.47 -3.04
N PRO A 254 15.02 7.62 -1.84
CA PRO A 254 16.43 7.35 -1.63
C PRO A 254 16.72 5.90 -2.03
N ASN A 255 17.72 5.71 -2.90
CA ASN A 255 18.24 4.40 -3.29
C ASN A 255 17.23 3.49 -4.02
N ILE A 256 16.44 4.01 -4.97
CA ILE A 256 15.78 3.19 -6.00
C ILE A 256 16.66 3.13 -7.25
N SER A 257 17.04 1.92 -7.67
CA SER A 257 17.35 1.70 -9.08
C SER A 257 16.06 1.73 -9.88
N LYS A 258 15.94 2.69 -10.80
CA LYS A 258 14.81 2.78 -11.71
C LYS A 258 14.93 1.69 -12.77
N ALA A 259 13.88 0.88 -12.94
CA ALA A 259 13.57 0.35 -14.26
C ALA A 259 12.81 1.47 -14.98
N VAL A 260 13.50 2.28 -15.78
CA VAL A 260 12.81 3.20 -16.70
C VAL A 260 12.42 2.35 -17.90
N ALA A 261 11.23 1.77 -17.90
CA ALA A 261 10.65 1.37 -19.18
C ALA A 261 10.32 2.67 -19.95
N ALA A 262 10.73 2.70 -21.21
CA ALA A 262 10.28 3.68 -22.19
C ALA A 262 10.51 3.07 -23.58
N PRO A 263 9.69 3.45 -24.57
CA PRO A 263 8.28 3.11 -24.77
C PRO A 263 8.04 1.66 -25.25
#